data_AF-A0A1B6JQR4-F1
#
_entry.id   AF-A0A1B6JQR4-F1
#
_cell.length_a   1.000
_cell.length_b   1.000
_cell.length_c   1.000
_cell.angle_alpha   90.00
_cell.angle_beta   90.00
_cell.angle_gamma   90.00
#
_symmetry.space_group_name_H-M   'P 1'
#
loop_
_entity.id
_entity.type
_entity.pdbx_description
1 polymer ?
#
loop_
_entity_poly.entity_id
_entity_poly.type
_entity_poly.pdbx_seq_one_letter_code
_entity_poly.pdbx_strand_id
1 'polypeptide(L)'
;EQDQRLKNLTIEFLDDIIYSPNLLPAEHKAASQLLRLITKEDPESSKVDLDLLLAPPMSPSKESIETLSALEIAEQMTYLDHQIFVAIRSEEFLGQAWMKTDKATKAPHIILMTR
;
A
#
# COMPACT_ATOMS: atom_id res chain seq x y z
N GLU A 1 -2.53 6.81 1.93
CA GLU A 1 -3.26 7.07 0.66
C GLU A 1 -4.78 6.88 0.73
N GLN A 2 -5.33 6.11 1.69
CA GLN A 2 -6.73 5.65 1.62
C GLN A 2 -7.84 6.68 1.91
N ASP A 3 -7.53 7.88 2.38
CA ASP A 3 -8.54 8.92 2.60
C ASP A 3 -8.10 10.25 1.99
N GLN A 4 -8.45 10.43 0.72
CA GLN A 4 -8.16 11.65 -0.02
C GLN A 4 -8.84 12.88 0.61
N ARG A 5 -10.00 12.68 1.24
CA ARG A 5 -10.70 13.76 1.93
C ARG A 5 -9.91 14.21 3.16
N LEU A 6 -9.42 13.27 3.97
CA LEU A 6 -8.57 13.58 5.12
C LEU A 6 -7.28 14.27 4.67
N LYS A 7 -6.66 13.81 3.58
CA LYS A 7 -5.48 14.47 2.99
C LYS A 7 -5.79 15.93 2.62
N ASN A 8 -6.88 16.17 1.92
CA ASN A 8 -7.28 17.52 1.51
C ASN A 8 -7.59 18.43 2.72
N LEU A 9 -8.35 17.93 3.71
CA LEU A 9 -8.63 18.67 4.94
C LEU A 9 -7.36 19.01 5.72
N THR A 10 -6.38 18.10 5.72
CA THR A 10 -5.09 18.34 6.37
C THR A 10 -4.29 19.40 5.63
N ILE A 11 -4.33 19.40 4.29
CA ILE A 11 -3.69 20.43 3.46
C ILE A 11 -4.29 21.81 3.74
N GLU A 12 -5.63 21.93 3.68
CA GLU A 12 -6.35 23.18 3.95
C GLU A 12 -6.00 23.74 5.34
N PHE A 13 -6.01 22.86 6.35
CA PHE A 13 -5.62 23.25 7.72
C PHE A 13 -4.17 23.73 7.83
N LEU A 14 -3.23 23.09 7.14
CA LEU A 14 -1.82 23.49 7.16
C LEU A 14 -1.59 24.81 6.42
N ASP A 15 -2.32 25.08 5.33
CA ASP A 15 -2.29 26.36 4.63
C ASP A 15 -2.81 27.49 5.53
N ASP A 16 -3.93 27.29 6.23
CA ASP A 16 -4.47 28.27 7.18
C ASP A 16 -3.46 28.63 8.29
N ILE A 17 -2.69 27.64 8.77
CA ILE A 17 -1.62 27.86 9.74
C ILE A 17 -0.47 28.69 9.14
N ILE A 18 -0.11 28.45 7.88
CA ILE A 18 0.99 29.18 7.22
C ILE A 18 0.68 30.68 7.12
N TYR A 19 -0.59 31.06 6.87
CA TYR A 19 -0.99 32.46 6.73
C TYR A 19 -1.46 33.13 8.03
N SER A 20 -1.51 32.40 9.15
CA SER A 20 -2.00 32.94 10.43
C SER A 20 -0.98 33.90 11.08
N PRO A 21 -1.29 35.20 11.27
CA PRO A 21 -0.32 36.18 11.78
C PRO A 21 0.00 36.04 13.28
N ASN A 22 -0.75 35.19 14.00
CA ASN A 22 -0.66 35.06 15.46
C ASN A 22 0.19 33.86 15.93
N LEU A 23 0.88 33.18 15.02
CA LEU A 23 1.65 31.98 15.32
C LEU A 23 3.17 32.26 15.38
N LEU A 24 3.87 31.37 16.06
CA LEU A 24 5.32 31.42 16.21
C LEU A 24 6.00 31.01 14.89
N PRO A 25 7.20 31.54 14.59
CA PRO A 25 7.98 31.11 13.42
C PRO A 25 8.23 29.58 13.36
N ALA A 26 8.32 28.93 14.51
CA ALA A 26 8.48 27.49 14.60
C ALA A 26 7.24 26.72 14.10
N GLU A 27 6.03 27.25 14.34
CA GLU A 27 4.77 26.65 13.92
C GLU A 27 4.58 26.79 12.41
N HIS A 28 4.86 27.98 11.85
CA HIS A 28 4.89 28.19 10.40
C HIS A 28 5.88 27.26 9.69
N LYS A 29 7.06 27.08 10.29
CA LYS A 29 8.09 26.19 9.76
C LYS A 29 7.63 24.73 9.81
N ALA A 30 7.03 24.30 10.91
CA ALA A 30 6.48 22.95 11.05
C ALA A 30 5.37 22.69 10.02
N ALA A 31 4.43 23.63 9.86
CA ALA A 31 3.34 23.52 8.89
C ALA A 31 3.85 23.43 7.45
N SER A 32 4.78 24.30 7.06
CA SER A 32 5.44 24.24 5.75
C SER A 32 6.14 22.91 5.49
N GLN A 33 6.80 22.36 6.51
CA GLN A 33 7.49 21.06 6.39
C GLN A 33 6.50 19.91 6.23
N LEU A 34 5.44 19.87 7.03
CA LEU A 34 4.39 18.86 6.94
C LEU A 34 3.66 18.94 5.59
N LEU A 35 3.31 20.15 5.15
CA LEU A 35 2.66 20.37 3.86
C LEU A 35 3.53 19.82 2.73
N ARG A 36 4.83 20.11 2.74
CA ARG A 36 5.78 19.56 1.76
C ARG A 36 5.83 18.03 1.80
N LEU A 37 5.82 17.41 2.99
CA LEU A 37 5.85 15.94 3.11
C LEU A 37 4.55 15.29 2.60
N ILE A 38 3.39 15.90 2.85
CA ILE A 38 2.07 15.37 2.47
C ILE A 38 1.79 15.57 0.97
N THR A 39 2.30 16.66 0.39
CA THR A 39 2.15 17.00 -1.03
C THR A 39 3.24 16.42 -1.91
N LYS A 40 4.37 15.98 -1.33
CA LYS A 40 5.39 15.24 -2.08
C LYS A 40 4.75 13.94 -2.57
N GLU A 41 4.51 13.89 -3.88
CA GLU A 41 4.25 12.63 -4.56
C GLU A 41 5.53 11.80 -4.41
N ASP A 42 5.43 10.65 -3.72
CA ASP A 42 6.51 9.69 -3.76
C ASP A 42 6.67 9.30 -5.23
N PRO A 43 7.87 9.42 -5.83
CA PRO A 43 8.09 8.98 -7.19
C PRO A 43 7.90 7.47 -7.21
N GLU A 44 6.69 7.05 -7.59
CA GLU A 44 6.30 5.74 -8.11
C GLU A 44 7.32 4.64 -7.78
N SER A 45 7.27 4.13 -6.55
CA SER A 45 7.44 2.69 -6.41
C SER A 45 6.44 2.09 -7.38
N SER A 46 6.89 1.38 -8.40
CA SER A 46 6.05 0.66 -9.35
C SER A 46 5.13 -0.29 -8.58
N LYS A 47 4.00 0.24 -8.08
CA LYS A 47 3.02 -0.52 -7.31
C LYS A 47 2.34 -1.42 -8.31
N VAL A 48 2.76 -2.68 -8.31
CA VAL A 48 2.12 -3.71 -9.11
C VAL A 48 0.69 -3.86 -8.61
N ASP A 49 -0.27 -3.81 -9.53
CA ASP A 49 -1.66 -4.11 -9.23
C ASP A 49 -1.78 -5.60 -8.89
N LEU A 50 -1.90 -5.90 -7.60
CA LEU A 50 -2.00 -7.27 -7.09
C LEU A 50 -3.28 -7.97 -7.53
N ASP A 51 -4.38 -7.24 -7.69
CA ASP A 51 -5.64 -7.83 -8.13
C ASP A 51 -5.52 -8.29 -9.58
N LEU A 52 -4.84 -7.50 -10.42
CA LEU A 52 -4.52 -7.89 -11.79
C LEU A 52 -3.50 -9.02 -11.85
N LEU A 53 -2.45 -8.98 -11.01
CA LEU A 53 -1.37 -9.98 -11.01
C LEU A 53 -1.86 -11.37 -10.58
N LEU A 54 -2.73 -11.43 -9.59
CA LEU A 54 -3.25 -12.68 -9.03
C LEU A 54 -4.53 -13.16 -9.73
N ALA A 55 -5.01 -12.43 -10.74
CA ALA A 55 -6.18 -12.82 -11.51
C ALA A 55 -5.92 -14.12 -12.30
N PRO A 56 -6.89 -15.04 -12.36
CA PRO A 56 -6.76 -16.23 -13.19
C PRO A 56 -6.56 -15.85 -14.67
N PRO A 57 -5.71 -16.57 -15.41
CA PRO A 57 -5.51 -16.31 -16.83
C PRO A 57 -6.81 -16.56 -17.61
N MET A 58 -7.14 -15.67 -18.56
CA MET A 58 -8.35 -15.79 -19.38
C MET A 58 -8.31 -16.99 -20.34
N SER A 59 -7.11 -17.47 -20.66
CA SER A 59 -6.88 -18.63 -21.51
C SER A 59 -5.99 -19.66 -20.82
N PRO A 60 -6.29 -20.96 -20.96
CA PRO A 60 -5.44 -22.00 -20.38
C PRO A 60 -4.04 -21.97 -21.00
N SER A 61 -3.01 -22.13 -20.16
CA SER A 61 -1.64 -22.30 -20.65
C SER A 61 -1.50 -23.62 -21.39
N LYS A 62 -0.60 -23.66 -22.38
CA LYS A 62 -0.15 -24.91 -23.01
C LYS A 62 0.85 -25.67 -22.14
N GLU A 63 1.41 -24.99 -21.13
CA GLU A 63 2.41 -25.51 -20.21
C GLU A 63 1.73 -26.05 -18.95
N SER A 64 2.31 -27.10 -18.39
CA SER A 64 1.89 -27.72 -17.13
C SER A 64 3.07 -27.78 -16.15
N ILE A 65 2.80 -28.20 -14.91
CA ILE A 65 3.83 -28.45 -13.89
C ILE A 65 4.88 -29.48 -14.37
N GLU A 66 4.48 -30.39 -15.28
CA GLU A 66 5.37 -31.42 -15.82
C GLU A 66 6.28 -30.90 -16.95
N THR A 67 5.89 -29.79 -17.61
CA THR A 67 6.66 -29.22 -18.74
C THR A 67 7.54 -28.04 -18.32
N LEU A 68 7.18 -27.33 -17.26
CA LEU A 68 7.94 -26.18 -16.74
C LEU A 68 9.15 -26.63 -15.93
N SER A 69 10.23 -25.85 -15.96
CA SER A 69 11.37 -26.14 -15.09
C SER A 69 11.05 -25.81 -13.63
N ALA A 70 11.61 -26.60 -12.71
CA ALA A 70 11.44 -26.36 -11.28
C ALA A 70 11.97 -24.97 -10.85
N LEU A 71 13.00 -24.46 -11.53
CA LEU A 71 13.57 -23.14 -11.27
C LEU A 71 12.59 -22.04 -11.66
N GLU A 72 12.01 -22.10 -12.87
CA GLU A 72 11.03 -21.10 -13.32
C GLU A 72 9.82 -21.06 -12.39
N ILE A 73 9.31 -22.23 -11.98
CA ILE A 73 8.22 -22.30 -11.00
C ILE A 73 8.63 -21.61 -9.69
N ALA A 74 9.83 -21.90 -9.18
CA ALA A 74 10.31 -21.28 -7.95
C ALA A 74 10.46 -19.76 -8.07
N GLU A 75 10.96 -19.26 -9.19
CA GLU A 75 11.09 -17.82 -9.46
C GLU A 75 9.73 -17.13 -9.50
N GLN A 76 8.75 -17.72 -10.19
CA GLN A 76 7.41 -17.12 -10.27
C GLN A 76 6.69 -17.14 -8.91
N MET A 77 6.78 -18.25 -8.16
CA MET A 77 6.22 -18.28 -6.80
C MET A 77 6.88 -17.24 -5.91
N THR A 78 8.22 -17.15 -5.94
CA THR A 78 8.97 -16.16 -5.14
C THR A 78 8.58 -14.73 -5.51
N TYR A 79 8.39 -14.45 -6.80
CA TYR A 79 7.95 -13.14 -7.26
C TYR A 79 6.57 -12.79 -6.72
N LEU A 80 5.59 -13.70 -6.82
CA LEU A 80 4.25 -13.49 -6.28
C LEU A 80 4.27 -13.27 -4.76
N ASP A 81 4.98 -14.12 -4.03
CA ASP A 81 5.12 -14.02 -2.57
C ASP A 81 5.76 -12.69 -2.17
N HIS A 82 6.81 -12.26 -2.88
CA HIS A 82 7.45 -10.97 -2.64
C HIS A 82 6.46 -9.82 -2.86
N GLN A 83 5.70 -9.82 -3.96
CA GLN A 83 4.75 -8.74 -4.24
C GLN A 83 3.62 -8.67 -3.22
N ILE A 84 3.12 -9.82 -2.75
CA ILE A 84 2.14 -9.85 -1.66
C ILE A 84 2.79 -9.33 -0.36
N PHE A 85 3.99 -9.81 -0.04
CA PHE A 85 4.70 -9.48 1.20
C PHE A 85 4.97 -7.98 1.34
N VAL A 86 5.47 -7.32 0.29
CA VAL A 86 5.76 -5.87 0.33
C VAL A 86 4.51 -5.01 0.38
N ALA A 87 3.35 -5.54 -0.05
CA ALA A 87 2.07 -4.85 0.02
C ALA A 87 1.41 -4.92 1.41
N ILE A 88 1.85 -5.83 2.30
CA ILE A 88 1.32 -5.92 3.65
C ILE A 88 1.66 -4.66 4.43
N ARG A 89 0.63 -3.92 4.84
CA ARG A 89 0.81 -2.70 5.63
C ARG A 89 0.86 -3.02 7.12
N SER A 90 1.59 -2.21 7.89
CA SER A 90 1.74 -2.43 9.33
C SER A 90 0.41 -2.44 10.08
N GLU A 91 -0.60 -1.71 9.60
CA GLU A 91 -1.94 -1.66 10.21
C GLU A 91 -2.66 -3.01 10.16
N GLU A 92 -2.35 -3.86 9.18
CA GLU A 92 -2.97 -5.18 9.04
C GLU A 92 -2.57 -6.14 10.18
N PHE A 93 -1.42 -5.89 10.81
CA PHE A 93 -0.96 -6.64 11.98
C PHE A 93 -1.59 -6.16 13.30
N LEU A 94 -2.29 -5.04 13.31
CA LEU A 94 -2.79 -4.46 14.55
C LEU A 94 -3.94 -5.28 15.13
N GLY A 95 -3.81 -5.62 16.42
CA GLY A 95 -4.85 -6.31 17.18
C GLY A 95 -5.27 -7.65 16.58
N GLN A 96 -4.35 -8.35 15.91
CA GLN A 96 -4.59 -9.66 15.28
C GLN A 96 -5.77 -9.64 14.29
N ALA A 97 -5.90 -8.57 13.51
CA ALA A 97 -7.01 -8.37 12.58
C ALA A 97 -7.22 -9.56 11.61
N TRP A 98 -6.14 -10.23 11.20
CA TRP A 98 -6.19 -11.41 10.33
C TRP A 98 -6.92 -12.63 10.93
N MET A 99 -7.09 -12.67 12.26
CA MET A 99 -7.81 -13.75 12.96
C MET A 99 -9.29 -13.43 13.21
N LYS A 100 -9.75 -12.21 12.89
CA LYS A 100 -11.10 -11.74 13.19
C LYS A 100 -12.07 -11.98 12.04
N THR A 101 -13.37 -11.75 12.30
CA THR A 101 -14.43 -11.91 11.30
C THR A 101 -14.32 -10.93 10.14
N ASP A 102 -13.78 -9.74 10.41
CA ASP A 102 -13.55 -8.66 9.44
C ASP A 102 -12.13 -8.70 8.84
N LYS A 103 -11.46 -9.85 8.89
CA LYS A 103 -10.11 -10.02 8.38
C LYS A 103 -9.96 -9.60 6.90
N ALA A 104 -10.97 -9.86 6.07
CA ALA A 104 -10.93 -9.54 4.64
C ALA A 104 -10.80 -8.03 4.35
N THR A 105 -11.30 -7.19 5.25
CA THR A 105 -11.22 -5.73 5.10
C THR A 105 -10.05 -5.14 5.88
N LYS A 106 -9.71 -5.72 7.05
CA LYS A 106 -8.67 -5.18 7.94
C LYS A 106 -7.28 -5.75 7.70
N ALA A 107 -7.16 -6.93 7.11
CA ALA A 107 -5.90 -7.59 6.83
C ALA A 107 -5.92 -8.31 5.46
N PRO A 108 -6.27 -7.59 4.36
CA PRO A 108 -6.44 -8.19 3.04
C PRO A 108 -5.18 -8.88 2.52
N HIS A 109 -4.00 -8.30 2.67
CA HIS A 109 -2.76 -8.85 2.11
C HIS A 109 -2.19 -9.99 2.96
N ILE A 110 -2.37 -9.92 4.29
CA ILE A 110 -2.02 -11.05 5.17
C ILE A 110 -2.85 -12.29 4.81
N ILE A 111 -4.13 -12.11 4.44
CA ILE A 111 -4.97 -13.22 3.98
C ILE A 111 -4.47 -13.77 2.65
N LEU A 112 -4.04 -12.92 1.71
CA LEU A 112 -3.47 -13.38 0.45
C LEU A 112 -2.22 -14.25 0.67
N MET A 113 -1.38 -13.89 1.64
CA MET A 113 -0.16 -14.64 1.98
C MET A 113 -0.44 -15.99 2.66
N THR A 114 -1.60 -16.15 3.30
CA THR A 114 -1.95 -17.32 4.13
C THR A 114 -3.02 -18.21 3.49
N ARG A 115 -3.38 -17.92 2.24
CA ARG A 115 -4.37 -18.68 1.47
C ARG A 115 -3.81 -19.99 0.91
#